data_AF-A0A7S4CH10-F1
#
_entry.id   AF-A0A7S4CH10-F1
#
_cell.length_a   1.000
_cell.length_b   1.000
_cell.length_c   1.000
_cell.angle_alpha   90.00
_cell.angle_beta   90.00
_cell.angle_gamma   90.00
#
_symmetry.space_group_name_H-M   'P 1'
#
loop_
_entity.id
_entity.type
_entity.pdbx_description
1 polymer ?
#
loop_
_entity_poly.entity_id
_entity_poly.type
_entity_poly.pdbx_seq_one_letter_code
_entity_poly.pdbx_strand_id
1 'polypeptide(L)'
;RNAALATLEVGANEVTDCGFEALGHALERNAALDTVSIQNNEVGPGGAAALATALRTNTSLTALKVPCNGLSDDDCCTLALSLRDNTTLQCLDISSGAIG
;
A
#
# COMPACT_ATOMS: atom_id res chain seq x y z
N ARG A 1 18.25 -3.00 2.46
CA ARG A 1 17.75 -2.89 1.07
C ARG A 1 17.60 -4.31 0.54
N ASN A 2 16.37 -4.81 0.42
CA ASN A 2 16.12 -6.10 -0.21
C ASN A 2 16.22 -5.90 -1.73
N ALA A 3 16.97 -6.77 -2.42
CA ALA A 3 17.22 -6.67 -3.86
C ALA A 3 16.70 -7.88 -4.65
N ALA A 4 16.08 -8.85 -3.97
CA ALA A 4 15.64 -10.10 -4.59
C ALA A 4 14.14 -10.38 -4.41
N LEU A 5 13.49 -9.78 -3.40
CA LEU A 5 12.08 -10.01 -3.15
C LEU A 5 11.23 -9.15 -4.09
N ALA A 6 10.54 -9.81 -5.03
CA ALA A 6 9.64 -9.18 -5.99
C ALA A 6 8.19 -9.05 -5.47
N THR A 7 7.77 -9.97 -4.59
CA THR A 7 6.41 -10.01 -4.06
C THR A 7 6.42 -10.10 -2.54
N LEU A 8 5.62 -9.25 -1.90
CA LEU A 8 5.38 -9.27 -0.46
C LEU A 8 3.88 -9.47 -0.19
N GLU A 9 3.54 -10.57 0.49
CA GLU A 9 2.16 -10.88 0.90
C GLU A 9 2.06 -10.97 2.42
N VAL A 10 1.27 -10.08 3.03
CA VAL A 10 1.12 -9.97 4.50
C VAL A 10 -0.35 -9.83 4.89
N GLY A 11 -1.21 -10.67 4.32
CA GLY A 11 -2.64 -10.67 4.66
C GLY A 11 -2.96 -11.34 6.00
N ALA A 12 -3.99 -10.86 6.70
CA ALA A 12 -4.54 -11.44 7.93
C ALA A 12 -3.49 -11.68 9.03
N ASN A 13 -2.63 -10.68 9.28
CA ASN A 13 -1.54 -10.75 10.27
C ASN A 13 -1.67 -9.71 11.38
N GLU A 14 -2.86 -9.12 11.56
CA GLU A 14 -3.11 -8.03 12.52
C GLU A 14 -2.11 -6.87 12.33
N VAL A 15 -1.80 -6.56 11.06
CA VAL A 15 -0.97 -5.40 10.72
C VAL A 15 -1.73 -4.16 11.15
N THR A 16 -1.20 -3.46 12.15
CA THR A 16 -1.76 -2.22 12.68
C THR A 16 -1.30 -1.03 11.85
N ASP A 17 -1.83 0.15 12.18
CA ASP A 17 -1.45 1.42 11.55
C ASP A 17 0.07 1.63 11.52
N CYS A 18 0.77 1.36 12.64
CA CYS A 18 2.23 1.45 12.72
C CYS A 18 2.95 0.47 11.76
N GLY A 19 2.35 -0.69 11.51
CA GLY A 19 2.87 -1.65 10.54
C GLY A 19 2.78 -1.12 9.10
N PHE A 20 1.68 -0.45 8.77
CA PHE A 20 1.51 0.22 7.48
C PHE A 20 2.43 1.44 7.33
N GLU A 21 2.65 2.22 8.38
CA GLU A 21 3.65 3.30 8.37
C GLU A 21 5.05 2.77 8.10
N ALA A 22 5.46 1.73 8.83
CA ALA A 22 6.76 1.08 8.64
C ALA A 22 6.91 0.53 7.22
N LEU A 23 5.84 -0.04 6.66
CA LEU A 23 5.82 -0.50 5.28
C LEU A 23 5.94 0.65 4.28
N GLY A 24 5.20 1.75 4.47
CA GLY A 24 5.30 2.93 3.62
C GLY A 24 6.74 3.42 3.52
N HIS A 25 7.39 3.60 4.67
CA HIS A 25 8.81 3.97 4.72
C HIS A 25 9.75 2.92 4.10
N ALA A 26 9.43 1.64 4.24
CA ALA A 26 10.19 0.58 3.58
C ALA A 26 10.04 0.68 2.05
N LEU A 27 8.84 0.95 1.55
CA LEU A 27 8.54 1.08 0.12
C LEU A 27 9.18 2.31 -0.50
N GLU A 28 9.23 3.46 0.18
CA GLU A 28 9.97 4.66 -0.30
C GLU A 28 11.44 4.35 -0.67
N ARG A 29 12.04 3.36 -0.01
CA ARG A 29 13.46 2.98 -0.17
C ARG A 29 13.65 1.67 -0.92
N ASN A 30 12.58 0.94 -1.20
CA ASN A 30 12.62 -0.34 -1.89
C ASN A 30 12.46 -0.13 -3.39
N ALA A 31 13.38 -0.70 -4.18
CA ALA A 31 13.35 -0.62 -5.63
C ALA A 31 13.31 -2.01 -6.29
N ALA A 32 12.99 -3.04 -5.51
CA ALA A 32 12.97 -4.44 -5.93
C ALA A 32 11.58 -5.08 -5.81
N LEU A 33 10.71 -4.56 -4.94
CA LEU A 33 9.34 -5.03 -4.84
C LEU A 33 8.53 -4.52 -6.03
N ASP A 34 7.92 -5.47 -6.73
CA ASP A 34 7.01 -5.24 -7.85
C ASP A 34 5.56 -5.32 -7.38
N THR A 35 5.25 -6.20 -6.41
CA THR A 35 3.89 -6.42 -5.90
C THR A 35 3.85 -6.47 -4.39
N VAL A 36 2.90 -5.74 -3.79
CA VAL A 36 2.60 -5.78 -2.36
C VAL A 36 1.11 -6.08 -2.18
N SER A 37 0.81 -7.10 -1.39
CA SER A 37 -0.56 -7.51 -1.05
C SER A 37 -0.72 -7.65 0.45
N ILE A 38 -1.58 -6.82 1.04
CA ILE A 38 -1.81 -6.78 2.48
C ILE A 38 -3.31 -6.69 2.66
N GLN A 39 -3.98 -7.83 2.69
CA GLN A 39 -5.44 -7.92 2.78
C GLN A 39 -5.88 -8.21 4.22
N ASN A 40 -7.11 -7.82 4.59
CA ASN A 40 -7.73 -8.17 5.87
C ASN A 40 -6.87 -7.75 7.09
N ASN A 41 -6.42 -6.50 7.11
CA ASN A 41 -5.78 -5.86 8.25
C ASN A 41 -6.53 -4.57 8.61
N GLU A 42 -5.96 -3.70 9.42
CA GLU A 42 -6.56 -2.41 9.76
C GLU A 42 -5.55 -1.29 9.49
N VAL A 43 -5.76 -0.57 8.39
CA VAL A 43 -4.98 0.62 8.09
C VAL A 43 -5.66 1.81 8.75
N GLY A 44 -4.91 2.54 9.57
CA GLY A 44 -5.35 3.82 10.07
C GLY A 44 -4.95 4.96 9.12
N PRO A 45 -5.32 6.20 9.47
CA PRO A 45 -4.98 7.37 8.67
C PRO A 45 -3.46 7.58 8.50
N GLY A 46 -2.65 7.20 9.51
CA GLY A 46 -1.20 7.34 9.46
C GLY A 46 -0.58 6.41 8.40
N GLY A 47 -0.98 5.14 8.43
CA GLY A 47 -0.58 4.12 7.48
C GLY A 47 -1.04 4.42 6.06
N ALA A 48 -2.27 4.91 5.88
CA ALA A 48 -2.76 5.33 4.57
C ALA A 48 -1.95 6.51 4.00
N ALA A 49 -1.63 7.51 4.82
CA ALA A 49 -0.80 8.64 4.43
C ALA A 49 0.65 8.22 4.09
N ALA A 50 1.21 7.27 4.85
CA ALA A 50 2.53 6.70 4.58
C ALA A 50 2.55 5.92 3.26
N LEU A 51 1.54 5.07 3.01
CA LEU A 51 1.37 4.39 1.73
C LEU A 51 1.25 5.37 0.56
N ALA A 52 0.46 6.43 0.70
CA ALA A 52 0.33 7.45 -0.33
C ALA A 52 1.67 8.18 -0.61
N THR A 53 2.47 8.43 0.43
CA THR A 53 3.81 9.03 0.28
C THR A 53 4.77 8.08 -0.41
N ALA A 54 4.73 6.81 -0.07
CA ALA A 54 5.49 5.76 -0.75
C ALA A 54 5.08 5.65 -2.22
N LEU A 55 3.78 5.69 -2.54
CA LEU A 55 3.30 5.67 -3.92
C LEU A 55 3.80 6.86 -4.74
N ARG A 56 3.86 8.08 -4.19
CA ARG A 56 4.39 9.23 -4.95
C ARG A 56 5.87 9.09 -5.33
N THR A 57 6.65 8.35 -4.57
CA THR A 57 8.11 8.32 -4.69
C THR A 57 8.68 7.00 -5.21
N ASN A 58 7.96 5.89 -4.98
CA ASN A 58 8.37 4.57 -5.42
C ASN A 58 8.17 4.42 -6.94
N THR A 59 9.21 3.93 -7.61
CA THR A 59 9.25 3.73 -9.07
C THR A 59 9.50 2.27 -9.48
N SER A 60 9.37 1.31 -8.55
CA SER A 60 9.46 -0.12 -8.86
C SER A 60 8.12 -0.84 -8.72
N LEU A 61 7.26 -0.39 -7.81
CA LEU A 61 6.03 -1.06 -7.48
C LEU A 61 5.01 -0.94 -8.61
N THR A 62 4.56 -2.07 -9.13
CA THR A 62 3.57 -2.16 -10.20
C THR A 62 2.18 -2.54 -9.69
N ALA A 63 2.09 -3.19 -8.53
CA ALA A 63 0.82 -3.57 -7.92
C ALA A 63 0.80 -3.36 -6.40
N LEU A 64 -0.20 -2.61 -5.92
CA LEU A 64 -0.52 -2.48 -4.50
C LEU A 64 -1.95 -2.96 -4.26
N LYS A 65 -2.09 -3.99 -3.43
CA LYS A 65 -3.38 -4.55 -3.02
C LYS A 65 -3.53 -4.43 -1.52
N VAL A 66 -4.49 -3.64 -1.09
CA VAL A 66 -4.83 -3.39 0.31
C VAL A 66 -6.35 -3.58 0.56
N PRO A 67 -6.98 -4.64 0.02
CA PRO A 67 -8.41 -4.81 0.19
C PRO A 67 -8.76 -5.16 1.63
N CYS A 68 -9.99 -4.82 2.03
CA CYS A 68 -10.53 -5.12 3.35
C CYS A 68 -9.71 -4.54 4.52
N ASN A 69 -9.02 -3.41 4.32
CA ASN A 69 -8.18 -2.81 5.35
C ASN A 69 -8.81 -1.69 6.16
N GLY A 70 -10.13 -1.46 6.03
CA GLY A 70 -10.80 -0.39 6.78
C GLY A 70 -10.45 1.03 6.32
N LEU A 71 -9.96 1.20 5.08
CA LEU A 71 -9.74 2.51 4.46
C LEU A 71 -11.03 3.33 4.45
N SER A 72 -10.96 4.57 4.93
CA SER A 72 -12.03 5.54 4.77
C SER A 72 -12.07 6.13 3.36
N ASP A 73 -13.14 6.86 3.03
CA ASP A 73 -13.23 7.59 1.76
C ASP A 73 -12.10 8.61 1.60
N ASP A 74 -11.67 9.26 2.69
CA ASP A 74 -10.56 10.22 2.71
C ASP A 74 -9.22 9.53 2.46
N ASP A 75 -9.01 8.34 3.03
CA ASP A 75 -7.81 7.53 2.77
C ASP A 75 -7.76 7.08 1.31
N CYS A 76 -8.90 6.63 0.77
CA CYS A 76 -9.04 6.28 -0.64
C CYS A 76 -8.73 7.46 -1.55
N CYS A 77 -9.25 8.66 -1.22
CA CYS A 77 -8.95 9.89 -1.95
C CYS A 77 -7.46 10.23 -1.90
N THR A 78 -6.84 10.08 -0.73
CA THR A 78 -5.41 10.35 -0.52
C THR A 78 -4.53 9.41 -1.36
N LEU A 79 -4.86 8.12 -1.37
CA LEU A 79 -4.20 7.14 -2.23
C LEU A 79 -4.42 7.45 -3.71
N ALA A 80 -5.65 7.80 -4.14
CA ALA A 80 -5.94 8.17 -5.52
C ALA A 80 -5.17 9.43 -5.97
N LEU A 81 -5.03 10.44 -5.09
CA LEU A 81 -4.26 11.64 -5.38
C LEU A 81 -2.77 11.33 -5.55
N SER A 82 -2.22 10.38 -4.79
CA SER A 82 -0.82 9.97 -4.92
C SER A 82 -0.48 9.39 -6.30
N LEU A 83 -1.47 8.80 -6.99
CA LEU A 83 -1.28 8.23 -8.33
C LEU A 83 -1.03 9.28 -9.41
N ARG A 84 -1.31 10.57 -9.15
CA ARG A 84 -1.00 11.65 -10.10
C ARG A 84 0.50 11.78 -10.37
N ASP A 85 1.30 11.49 -9.36
CA ASP A 85 2.76 11.58 -9.42
C ASP A 85 3.42 10.22 -9.70
N ASN A 86 2.70 9.12 -9.46
CA ASN A 86 3.20 7.77 -9.71
C ASN A 86 3.04 7.39 -11.20
N THR A 87 4.11 6.90 -11.82
CA THR A 87 4.14 6.50 -13.24
C THR A 87 4.34 5.01 -13.47
N THR A 88 4.37 4.21 -12.41
CA THR A 88 4.80 2.80 -12.44
C THR A 88 3.75 1.82 -11.95
N LEU A 89 2.86 2.27 -11.06
CA LEU A 89 1.75 1.48 -10.53
C LEU A 89 0.71 1.25 -11.63
N GLN A 90 0.43 -0.02 -11.88
CA GLN A 90 -0.52 -0.49 -12.90
C GLN A 90 -1.80 -1.04 -12.25
N CYS A 91 -1.72 -1.45 -10.98
CA CYS A 91 -2.84 -2.02 -10.24
C CYS A 91 -2.88 -1.45 -8.82
N LEU A 92 -3.98 -0.76 -8.49
CA LEU A 92 -4.33 -0.40 -7.12
C LEU A 92 -5.65 -1.08 -6.77
N ASP A 93 -5.62 -1.97 -5.79
CA ASP A 93 -6.83 -2.59 -5.21
C ASP A 93 -7.01 -2.09 -3.78
N ILE A 94 -8.03 -1.25 -3.58
CA ILE A 94 -8.45 -0.67 -2.30
C ILE A 94 -9.89 -1.09 -1.97
N SER A 95 -10.38 -2.17 -2.57
CA SER A 95 -11.76 -2.61 -2.40
C SER A 95 -12.05 -2.95 -0.94
N SER A 96 -13.20 -2.49 -0.42
CA SER A 96 -13.70 -3.01 0.83
C SER A 96 -14.18 -4.44 0.58
N GLY A 97 -13.84 -5.39 1.46
CA GLY A 97 -14.28 -6.78 1.37
C GLY A 97 -15.79 -6.99 1.45
N ALA A 98 -16.56 -5.92 1.56
CA ALA A 98 -18.00 -5.92 1.49
C ALA A 98 -18.44 -5.97 0.02
N ILE A 99 -18.22 -7.11 -0.64
CA ILE A 99 -19.08 -7.50 -1.75
C ILE A 99 -20.28 -8.22 -1.10
N GLY A 100 -21.29 -7.44 -0.74
CA GLY A 100 -22.61 -7.91 -0.31
C GLY A 100 -23.64 -7.59 -1.37
#